data_AF-A0AAE1D4W0-F1
#
_entry.id   AF-A0AAE1D4W0-F1
#
_cell.length_a   1.000
_cell.length_b   1.000
_cell.length_c   1.000
_cell.angle_alpha   90.00
_cell.angle_beta   90.00
_cell.angle_gamma   90.00
#
_symmetry.space_group_name_H-M   'P 1'
#
loop_
_entity.id
_entity.type
_entity.pdbx_description
1 polymer ?
#
loop_
_entity_poly.entity_id
_entity_poly.type
_entity_poly.pdbx_seq_one_letter_code
_entity_poly.pdbx_strand_id
1 'polypeptide(L)'
;MPGFGMDQAVGWSFVSLAGFIFTYYTIWVIVLPFVEPDQPIHNFFLPRFYAIAGPLVAGVVALALIGAFIIYVSMPKKVKKS
;
A
#
# COMPACT_ATOMS: atom_id res chain seq x y z
N MET A 1 -28.47 0.94 19.18
CA MET A 1 -27.17 0.24 19.30
C MET A 1 -26.10 1.14 18.69
N PRO A 2 -25.18 1.72 19.47
CA PRO A 2 -24.20 2.69 18.96
C PRO A 2 -22.92 1.94 18.53
N GLY A 3 -22.54 2.09 17.25
CA GLY A 3 -21.30 1.49 16.70
C GLY A 3 -21.18 1.63 15.18
N PHE A 4 -22.29 1.50 14.45
CA PHE A 4 -22.29 1.44 12.97
C PHE A 4 -21.63 2.64 12.26
N GLY A 5 -21.72 3.86 12.82
CA GLY A 5 -21.23 5.06 12.14
C GLY A 5 -19.71 5.17 12.05
N MET A 6 -18.97 4.69 13.05
CA MET A 6 -17.51 4.84 13.09
C MET A 6 -16.84 3.82 12.17
N ASP A 7 -17.26 2.55 12.23
CA ASP A 7 -16.75 1.50 11.33
C ASP A 7 -17.06 1.80 9.86
N GLN A 8 -18.26 2.33 9.58
CA GLN A 8 -18.65 2.74 8.24
C GLN A 8 -17.82 3.94 7.74
N ALA A 9 -17.62 4.97 8.57
CA ALA A 9 -16.80 6.13 8.19
C ALA A 9 -15.34 5.76 7.92
N VAL A 10 -14.77 4.87 8.73
CA VAL A 10 -13.43 4.32 8.51
C VAL A 10 -13.38 3.57 7.18
N GLY A 11 -14.36 2.70 6.91
CA GLY A 11 -14.47 1.99 5.63
C GLY A 11 -14.47 2.92 4.42
N TRP A 12 -15.32 3.96 4.45
CA TRP A 12 -15.37 4.97 3.39
C TRP A 12 -14.06 5.73 3.21
N SER A 13 -13.37 6.03 4.31
CA SER A 13 -12.06 6.70 4.28
C SER A 13 -11.02 5.83 3.58
N PHE A 14 -10.95 4.54 3.93
CA PHE A 14 -10.04 3.58 3.27
C PHE A 14 -10.35 3.40 1.80
N VAL A 15 -11.63 3.28 1.41
CA VAL A 15 -12.04 3.14 0.01
C VAL A 15 -11.66 4.38 -0.80
N SER A 16 -11.93 5.57 -0.24
CA SER A 16 -11.61 6.84 -0.92
C SER A 16 -10.10 7.01 -1.10
N LEU A 17 -9.32 6.70 -0.05
CA LEU A 17 -7.86 6.71 -0.10
C LEU A 17 -7.32 5.70 -1.12
N ALA A 18 -7.84 4.48 -1.11
CA ALA A 18 -7.47 3.45 -2.06
C ALA A 18 -7.78 3.87 -3.50
N GLY A 19 -8.96 4.46 -3.74
CA GLY A 19 -9.34 5.00 -5.04
C GLY A 19 -8.39 6.09 -5.52
N PHE A 20 -8.03 7.03 -4.64
CA PHE A 20 -7.08 8.09 -4.97
C PHE A 20 -5.70 7.54 -5.34
N ILE A 21 -5.14 6.65 -4.53
CA ILE A 21 -3.85 6.00 -4.78
C ILE A 21 -3.89 5.19 -6.08
N PHE A 22 -4.97 4.45 -6.30
CA PHE A 22 -5.19 3.66 -7.51
C PHE A 22 -5.17 4.54 -8.76
N THR A 23 -5.98 5.61 -8.79
CA THR A 23 -6.02 6.53 -9.94
C THR A 23 -4.65 7.17 -10.19
N TYR A 24 -3.94 7.60 -9.15
CA TYR A 24 -2.59 8.16 -9.28
C TYR A 24 -1.62 7.15 -9.93
N TYR A 25 -1.60 5.91 -9.44
CA TYR A 25 -0.74 4.87 -9.99
C TYR A 25 -1.15 4.42 -11.40
N THR A 26 -2.45 4.38 -11.71
CA THR A 26 -2.94 4.07 -13.06
C THR A 26 -2.45 5.12 -14.06
N ILE A 27 -2.60 6.41 -13.75
CA ILE A 27 -2.10 7.48 -14.61
C ILE A 27 -0.58 7.38 -14.76
N TRP A 28 0.13 7.13 -13.66
CA TRP A 28 1.58 7.05 -13.66
C TRP A 28 2.12 5.86 -14.48
N VAL A 29 1.55 4.66 -14.33
CA VAL A 29 2.06 3.43 -14.96
C VAL A 29 1.55 3.28 -16.39
N ILE A 30 0.27 3.60 -16.64
CA ILE A 30 -0.39 3.32 -17.92
C ILE A 30 -0.40 4.55 -18.81
N VAL A 31 -0.74 5.73 -18.28
CA VAL A 31 -0.96 6.93 -19.12
C VAL A 31 0.36 7.65 -19.43
N LEU A 32 1.22 7.85 -18.44
CA LEU A 32 2.50 8.56 -18.58
C LEU A 32 3.42 8.07 -19.72
N PRO A 33 3.56 6.77 -20.04
CA PRO A 33 4.40 6.35 -21.17
C PRO A 33 3.91 6.81 -22.56
N PHE A 34 2.64 7.24 -22.66
CA PHE A 34 2.07 7.79 -23.89
C PHE A 34 2.11 9.33 -23.95
N VAL A 35 2.61 9.99 -22.90
CA VAL A 35 2.73 11.44 -22.81
C VAL A 35 4.14 11.87 -23.24
N GLU A 36 4.23 13.01 -23.92
CA GLU A 36 5.50 13.55 -24.39
C GLU A 36 6.40 14.01 -23.23
N PRO A 37 7.70 13.66 -23.25
CA PRO A 37 8.63 13.96 -22.15
C PRO A 37 8.82 15.44 -21.80
N ASP A 38 8.49 16.35 -22.71
CA ASP A 38 8.68 17.79 -22.52
C ASP A 38 7.55 18.45 -21.70
N GLN A 39 6.48 17.70 -21.45
CA GLN A 39 5.29 18.22 -20.78
C GLN A 39 5.53 18.36 -19.27
N PRO A 40 5.02 19.43 -18.63
CA PRO A 40 5.23 19.71 -17.20
C PRO A 40 4.64 18.64 -16.27
N ILE A 41 3.73 17.81 -16.79
CA ILE A 41 3.14 16.67 -16.09
C ILE A 41 4.19 15.67 -15.60
N HIS A 42 5.33 15.53 -16.30
CA HIS A 42 6.43 14.66 -15.87
C HIS A 42 7.06 15.09 -14.53
N ASN A 43 6.92 16.34 -14.09
CA ASN A 43 7.40 16.80 -12.78
C ASN A 43 6.50 16.35 -11.62
N PHE A 44 5.23 16.02 -11.90
CA PHE A 44 4.30 15.49 -10.91
C PHE A 44 4.49 13.99 -10.67
N PHE A 45 5.21 13.30 -11.57
CA PHE A 45 5.42 11.87 -11.52
C PHE A 45 6.89 11.54 -11.30
N LEU A 46 7.17 10.61 -10.39
CA LEU A 46 8.54 10.16 -10.19
C LEU A 46 9.06 9.42 -11.44
N PRO A 47 10.39 9.31 -11.59
CA PRO A 47 10.99 8.52 -12.66
C PRO A 47 10.42 7.11 -12.74
N ARG A 48 10.28 6.59 -13.96
CA ARG A 48 9.71 5.26 -14.29
C ARG A 48 10.20 4.10 -13.41
N PHE A 49 11.44 4.17 -12.93
CA PHE A 49 12.00 3.16 -12.03
C PHE A 49 11.16 3.00 -10.75
N TYR A 50 10.65 4.11 -10.20
CA TYR A 50 9.82 4.09 -9.00
C TYR A 50 8.43 3.53 -9.22
N ALA A 51 7.90 3.59 -10.45
CA ALA A 51 6.62 2.97 -10.78
C ALA A 51 6.66 1.44 -10.64
N ILE A 52 7.83 0.83 -10.88
CA ILE A 52 8.08 -0.61 -10.70
C ILE A 52 8.51 -0.91 -9.25
N ALA A 53 9.38 -0.07 -8.68
CA ALA A 53 9.89 -0.24 -7.33
C ALA A 53 8.78 -0.10 -6.27
N GLY A 54 7.76 0.73 -6.49
CA GLY A 54 6.66 0.95 -5.55
C GLY A 54 5.93 -0.35 -5.18
N PRO A 55 5.31 -1.06 -6.14
CA PRO A 55 4.68 -2.36 -5.90
C PRO A 55 5.66 -3.42 -5.36
N LEU A 56 6.91 -3.43 -5.83
CA LEU A 56 7.93 -4.36 -5.35
C LEU A 56 8.24 -4.17 -3.87
N VAL A 57 8.54 -2.93 -3.44
CA VAL A 57 8.83 -2.62 -2.03
C VAL A 57 7.60 -2.89 -1.18
N ALA A 58 6.40 -2.53 -1.63
CA ALA A 58 5.17 -2.85 -0.92
C ALA A 58 4.99 -4.37 -0.72
N GLY A 59 5.26 -5.17 -1.75
CA GLY A 59 5.24 -6.63 -1.68
C GLY A 59 6.27 -7.19 -0.71
N VAL A 60 7.52 -6.69 -0.75
CA VAL A 60 8.59 -7.11 0.17
C VAL A 60 8.23 -6.76 1.62
N VAL A 61 7.70 -5.56 1.86
CA VAL A 61 7.25 -5.13 3.20
C VAL A 61 6.10 -6.02 3.68
N ALA A 62 5.10 -6.29 2.84
CA ALA A 62 4.00 -7.18 3.17
C ALA A 62 4.50 -8.59 3.53
N LEU A 63 5.41 -9.16 2.73
CA LEU A 63 6.02 -10.46 3.01
C LEU A 63 6.83 -10.46 4.31
N ALA A 64 7.60 -9.40 4.58
CA ALA A 64 8.36 -9.26 5.81
C ALA A 64 7.43 -9.18 7.03
N LEU A 65 6.32 -8.45 6.93
CA LEU A 65 5.31 -8.36 8.00
C LEU A 65 4.64 -9.71 8.26
N ILE A 66 4.25 -10.43 7.20
CA ILE A 66 3.67 -11.78 7.32
C ILE A 66 4.69 -12.74 7.96
N GLY A 67 5.94 -12.72 7.48
CA GLY A 67 7.01 -13.55 8.03
C GLY A 67 7.28 -13.26 9.50
N ALA A 68 7.38 -11.98 9.88
CA ALA A 68 7.55 -11.56 11.27
C ALA A 68 6.38 -12.01 12.15
N PHE A 69 5.14 -11.91 11.65
CA PHE A 69 3.96 -12.38 12.36
C PHE A 69 3.96 -13.90 12.57
N ILE A 70 4.33 -14.68 11.55
CA ILE A 70 4.45 -16.14 11.66
C ILE A 70 5.51 -16.51 12.71
N ILE A 71 6.68 -15.87 12.69
CA ILE A 71 7.75 -16.10 13.67
C ILE A 71 7.25 -15.77 15.08
N TYR A 72 6.56 -14.63 15.24
CA TYR A 72 6.01 -14.19 16.51
C TYR A 72 5.00 -15.20 17.10
N VAL A 73 4.08 -15.71 16.28
CA VAL A 73 3.07 -16.69 16.71
C VAL A 73 3.67 -18.08 16.93
N SER A 74 4.69 -18.47 16.16
CA SER A 74 5.35 -19.77 16.27
C SER A 74 6.33 -19.87 17.44
N MET A 75 6.61 -18.75 18.12
CA MET A 75 7.58 -18.72 19.21
C MET A 75 7.03 -19.51 20.41
N PRO A 76 7.74 -20.54 20.89
CA PRO A 76 7.25 -21.38 21.97
C PRO A 76 7.15 -20.55 23.26
N LYS A 77 5.95 -20.47 23.83
CA LYS A 77 5.75 -19.84 25.13
C LYS A 77 6.47 -20.69 26.17
N LYS A 78 7.49 -20.15 26.83
CA LYS A 78 8.11 -20.82 27.99
C LYS A 78 7.05 -20.91 29.09
N VAL A 79 6.49 -22.10 29.31
CA VAL A 79 5.64 -22.38 30.47
C VAL A 79 6.53 -22.25 31.71
N LYS A 80 6.35 -21.17 32.46
CA LYS A 80 6.99 -21.00 33.76
C LYS A 80 6.34 -22.01 34.71
N LYS A 81 6.98 -23.16 34.89
CA LYS A 81 6.60 -24.14 35.92
C LYS A 81 6.81 -23.46 37.28
N SER A 82 5.72 -23.13 37.95
CA SER A 82 5.68 -22.79 39.38
C SER A 82 5.72 -24.06 40.21
#